data_AF-A0A813ED74-F1
#
_entry.id   AF-A0A813ED74-F1
#
_cell.length_a   1.000
_cell.length_b   1.000
_cell.length_c   1.000
_cell.angle_alpha   90.00
_cell.angle_beta   90.00
_cell.angle_gamma   90.00
#
_symmetry.space_group_name_H-M   'P 1'
#
loop_
_entity.id
_entity.type
_entity.pdbx_description
1 polymer ?
#
loop_
_entity_poly.entity_id
_entity_poly.type
_entity_poly.pdbx_seq_one_letter_code
_entity_poly.pdbx_strand_id
1 'polypeptide(L)'
;MESIQLSTQGSERQRKDLIRTALRFEKMLMHSAGDPSYQNLSQEAHLKKLFEAYNGFKANVAISKWQLSEDFMAGIINVIIGMSDEGRQIVRGHLDFNKWEHSAYNESLLKSKRHTIGNTPRGLDQHFAVLLTVTSESQAWFFKRYNSYFATSAKKTKPSLRSRIRWNQSDWDKHVDHTQLAYANAKGQG
;
A
#
# COMPACT_ATOMS: atom_id res chain seq x y z
N MET A 1 42.14 11.52 -23.98
CA MET A 1 40.68 11.69 -23.99
C MET A 1 40.11 10.73 -22.96
N GLU A 2 39.87 11.21 -21.75
CA GLU A 2 39.29 10.38 -20.67
C GLU A 2 37.78 10.23 -20.88
N SER A 3 37.33 8.98 -20.93
CA SER A 3 35.91 8.64 -20.99
C SER A 3 35.26 8.94 -19.63
N ILE A 4 34.42 9.96 -19.58
CA ILE A 4 33.58 10.25 -18.41
C ILE A 4 32.53 9.13 -18.31
N GLN A 5 32.84 8.09 -17.55
CA GLN A 5 31.91 7.02 -17.24
C GLN A 5 30.90 7.55 -16.22
N LEU A 6 29.71 7.96 -16.70
CA LEU A 6 28.60 8.36 -15.85
C LEU A 6 28.17 7.17 -14.99
N SER A 7 28.48 7.22 -13.70
CA SER A 7 28.08 6.24 -12.70
C SER A 7 26.55 6.08 -12.69
N THR A 8 26.08 4.88 -13.01
CA THR A 8 24.68 4.47 -12.91
C THR A 8 24.26 4.15 -11.46
N GLN A 9 25.15 4.24 -10.47
CA GLN A 9 24.85 3.97 -9.05
C GLN A 9 23.84 4.95 -8.41
N GLY A 10 23.40 5.98 -9.14
CA GLY A 10 22.33 6.89 -8.70
C GLY A 10 20.92 6.47 -9.09
N SER A 11 20.73 5.56 -10.06
CA SER A 11 19.39 5.24 -10.60
C SER A 11 18.54 4.35 -9.67
N GLU A 12 19.17 3.61 -8.75
CA GLU A 12 18.48 2.89 -7.67
C GLU A 12 17.86 3.84 -6.62
N ARG A 13 18.28 5.12 -6.55
CA ARG A 13 17.84 6.07 -5.52
C ARG A 13 16.44 6.65 -5.71
N GLN A 14 15.71 6.28 -6.76
CA GLN A 14 14.36 6.80 -7.03
C GLN A 14 13.37 5.69 -7.39
N ARG A 15 13.38 4.57 -6.66
CA ARG A 15 12.28 3.61 -6.74
C ARG A 15 10.98 4.38 -6.45
N LYS A 16 9.97 4.21 -7.32
CA LYS A 16 8.69 4.92 -7.18
C LYS A 16 8.08 4.53 -5.85
N ASP A 17 8.04 5.47 -4.93
CA ASP A 17 7.39 5.30 -3.65
C ASP A 17 5.89 5.16 -3.89
N LEU A 18 5.38 3.94 -3.65
CA LEU A 18 3.99 3.58 -3.87
C LEU A 18 3.03 4.51 -3.11
N ILE A 19 3.34 4.83 -1.85
CA ILE A 19 2.49 5.67 -1.01
C ILE A 19 2.51 7.11 -1.52
N ARG A 20 3.69 7.66 -1.83
CA ARG A 20 3.75 9.02 -2.39
C ARG A 20 3.03 9.13 -3.72
N THR A 21 3.15 8.12 -4.58
CA THR A 21 2.43 8.08 -5.85
C THR A 21 0.92 7.97 -5.61
N ALA A 22 0.49 7.10 -4.69
CA ALA A 22 -0.92 6.97 -4.32
C ALA A 22 -1.51 8.29 -3.80
N LEU A 23 -0.80 9.01 -2.94
CA LEU A 23 -1.24 10.33 -2.45
C LEU A 23 -1.37 11.38 -3.56
N ARG A 24 -0.53 11.30 -4.61
CA ARG A 24 -0.67 12.18 -5.78
C ARG A 24 -1.92 11.83 -6.57
N PHE A 25 -2.19 10.55 -6.79
CA PHE A 25 -3.41 10.10 -7.46
C PHE A 25 -4.67 10.38 -6.64
N GLU A 26 -4.61 10.29 -5.31
CA GLU A 26 -5.72 10.68 -4.43
C GLU A 26 -6.07 12.16 -4.60
N LYS A 27 -5.05 13.04 -4.64
CA LYS A 27 -5.27 14.47 -4.94
C LYS A 27 -5.85 14.69 -6.34
N MET A 28 -5.32 13.99 -7.35
CA MET A 28 -5.86 14.09 -8.71
C MET A 28 -7.32 13.67 -8.74
N LEU A 29 -7.67 12.55 -8.10
CA LEU A 29 -9.03 12.03 -7.96
C LEU A 29 -9.97 13.06 -7.32
N MET A 30 -9.53 13.76 -6.27
CA MET A 30 -10.30 14.84 -5.64
C MET A 30 -10.50 16.04 -6.58
N HIS A 31 -9.47 16.43 -7.33
CA HIS A 31 -9.56 17.56 -8.27
C HIS A 31 -10.44 17.25 -9.50
N SER A 32 -10.39 16.03 -10.02
CA SER A 32 -11.19 15.60 -11.17
C SER A 32 -12.62 15.20 -10.80
N ALA A 33 -12.98 15.16 -9.51
CA ALA A 33 -14.34 14.86 -9.06
C ALA A 33 -15.40 15.86 -9.58
N GLY A 34 -15.00 17.09 -9.87
CA GLY A 34 -15.89 18.12 -10.45
C GLY A 34 -16.05 18.06 -11.96
N ASP A 35 -15.26 17.24 -12.66
CA ASP A 35 -15.28 17.16 -14.13
C ASP A 35 -16.42 16.23 -14.60
N PRO A 36 -17.32 16.70 -15.50
CA PRO A 36 -18.42 15.90 -16.05
C PRO A 36 -18.01 14.55 -16.64
N SER A 37 -16.79 14.44 -17.16
CA SER A 37 -16.26 13.22 -17.77
C SER A 37 -15.94 12.11 -16.78
N TYR A 38 -15.96 12.41 -15.47
CA TYR A 38 -15.80 11.43 -14.39
C TYR A 38 -17.07 11.26 -13.56
N GLN A 39 -18.15 11.98 -13.89
CA GLN A 39 -19.44 11.79 -13.25
C GLN A 39 -19.93 10.35 -13.50
N ASN A 40 -20.52 9.75 -12.47
CA ASN A 40 -21.04 8.37 -12.46
C ASN A 40 -19.99 7.25 -12.54
N LEU A 41 -18.69 7.56 -12.60
CA LEU A 41 -17.66 6.52 -12.50
C LEU A 41 -17.49 6.06 -11.05
N SER A 42 -17.30 4.76 -10.84
CA SER A 42 -16.79 4.26 -9.57
C SER A 42 -15.39 4.84 -9.32
N GLN A 43 -14.98 4.96 -8.05
CA GLN A 43 -13.65 5.48 -7.72
C GLN A 43 -12.53 4.69 -8.40
N GLU A 44 -12.69 3.36 -8.54
CA GLU A 44 -11.72 2.52 -9.24
C GLU A 44 -11.66 2.82 -10.74
N ALA A 45 -12.81 2.96 -11.40
CA ALA A 45 -12.87 3.30 -12.82
C ALA A 45 -12.30 4.71 -13.08
N HIS A 46 -12.58 5.65 -12.17
CA HIS A 46 -12.01 6.99 -12.20
C HIS A 46 -10.48 6.93 -12.10
N LEU A 47 -9.92 6.22 -11.12
CA LEU A 47 -8.47 6.02 -10.99
C LEU A 47 -7.85 5.39 -12.24
N LYS A 48 -8.49 4.36 -12.83
CA LYS A 48 -8.02 3.72 -14.07
C LYS A 48 -7.91 4.72 -15.23
N LYS A 49 -8.92 5.57 -15.41
CA LYS A 49 -8.89 6.64 -16.42
C LYS A 49 -7.77 7.65 -16.16
N LEU A 50 -7.49 7.99 -14.90
CA LEU A 50 -6.33 8.83 -14.55
C LEU A 50 -5.00 8.13 -14.85
N PHE A 51 -4.90 6.81 -14.63
CA PHE A 51 -3.70 6.05 -14.98
C PHE A 51 -3.47 5.99 -16.50
N GLU A 52 -4.54 5.79 -17.28
CA GLU A 52 -4.48 5.82 -18.75
C GLU A 52 -4.02 7.18 -19.25
N ALA A 53 -4.57 8.28 -18.72
CA ALA A 53 -4.14 9.63 -19.05
C ALA A 53 -2.66 9.86 -18.67
N TYR A 54 -2.24 9.39 -17.49
CA TYR A 54 -0.87 9.50 -17.02
C TYR A 54 0.13 8.71 -17.89
N ASN A 55 -0.18 7.44 -18.20
CA ASN A 55 0.67 6.56 -19.00
C ASN A 55 0.64 6.92 -20.50
N GLY A 56 -0.47 7.48 -20.98
CA GLY A 56 -0.69 7.90 -22.37
C GLY A 56 -0.07 9.25 -22.72
N PHE A 57 0.48 9.99 -21.74
CA PHE A 57 1.21 11.22 -21.99
C PHE A 57 2.45 10.91 -22.85
N LYS A 58 2.33 11.18 -24.15
CA LYS A 58 3.37 10.97 -25.17
C LYS A 58 4.57 11.88 -24.89
N ALA A 59 5.45 11.44 -24.03
CA ALA A 59 6.69 12.14 -23.80
C ALA A 59 7.85 11.17 -23.96
N ASN A 60 8.89 11.66 -24.66
CA ASN A 60 10.14 11.02 -25.09
C ASN A 60 10.56 9.79 -24.27
N VAL A 61 11.27 8.83 -24.88
CA VAL A 61 11.81 7.58 -24.29
C VAL A 61 12.25 7.69 -22.81
N ALA A 62 12.78 8.84 -22.39
CA ALA A 62 13.08 9.18 -20.99
C ALA A 62 11.90 9.11 -19.99
N ILE A 63 10.64 9.15 -20.43
CA ILE A 63 9.43 9.13 -19.60
C ILE A 63 8.76 7.75 -19.54
N SER A 64 9.12 6.82 -20.42
CA SER A 64 8.69 5.41 -20.33
C SER A 64 9.01 4.79 -18.96
N LYS A 65 10.18 5.09 -18.37
CA LYS A 65 10.55 4.65 -17.01
C LYS A 65 9.60 5.17 -15.92
N TRP A 66 8.87 6.25 -16.18
CA TRP A 66 7.90 6.84 -15.26
C TRP A 66 6.49 6.27 -15.43
N GLN A 67 6.21 5.47 -16.47
CA GLN A 67 4.94 4.76 -16.63
C GLN A 67 4.68 3.77 -15.48
N LEU A 68 3.42 3.69 -15.06
CA LEU A 68 3.01 2.79 -13.99
C LEU A 68 2.72 1.41 -14.59
N SER A 69 3.36 0.38 -14.06
CA SER A 69 3.00 -1.00 -14.36
C SER A 69 1.65 -1.36 -13.73
N GLU A 70 0.98 -2.38 -14.25
CA GLU A 70 -0.30 -2.86 -13.73
C GLU A 70 -0.24 -3.20 -12.24
N ASP A 71 0.81 -3.91 -11.80
CA ASP A 71 1.03 -4.22 -10.39
C ASP A 71 1.18 -2.96 -9.52
N PHE A 72 1.77 -1.90 -10.07
CA PHE A 72 1.92 -0.64 -9.35
C PHE A 72 0.60 0.11 -9.25
N MET A 73 -0.19 0.11 -10.33
CA MET A 73 -1.55 0.67 -10.36
C MET A 73 -2.47 -0.07 -9.37
N ALA A 74 -2.40 -1.40 -9.32
CA ALA A 74 -3.13 -2.21 -8.34
C ALA A 74 -2.75 -1.84 -6.90
N GLY A 75 -1.45 -1.62 -6.63
CA GLY A 75 -1.00 -1.13 -5.32
C GLY A 75 -1.56 0.24 -4.96
N ILE A 76 -1.64 1.17 -5.92
CA ILE A 76 -2.24 2.50 -5.68
C ILE A 76 -3.73 2.35 -5.35
N ILE A 77 -4.46 1.52 -6.09
CA ILE A 77 -5.87 1.23 -5.83
C ILE A 77 -6.07 0.66 -4.42
N ASN A 78 -5.25 -0.34 -4.03
CA ASN A 78 -5.34 -0.93 -2.70
C ASN A 78 -5.08 0.09 -1.59
N VAL A 79 -4.16 1.04 -1.82
CA VAL A 79 -3.88 2.10 -0.84
C VAL A 79 -5.04 3.09 -0.78
N ILE A 80 -5.55 3.60 -1.91
CA ILE A 80 -6.57 4.65 -1.91
C ILE A 80 -7.95 4.10 -1.52
N ILE A 81 -8.39 3.02 -2.15
CA ILE A 81 -9.73 2.45 -2.02
C ILE A 81 -9.74 1.33 -0.97
N GLY A 82 -8.69 0.51 -0.96
CA GLY A 82 -8.62 -0.66 -0.08
C GLY A 82 -8.33 -0.34 1.38
N MET A 83 -7.87 0.87 1.73
CA MET A 83 -7.58 1.27 3.10
C MET A 83 -8.57 2.30 3.64
N SER A 84 -8.92 2.17 4.93
CA SER A 84 -9.65 3.20 5.66
C SER A 84 -8.80 4.45 5.82
N ASP A 85 -9.44 5.59 6.01
CA ASP A 85 -8.74 6.86 6.26
C ASP A 85 -7.79 6.72 7.47
N GLU A 86 -8.24 6.08 8.55
CA GLU A 86 -7.40 5.81 9.72
C GLU A 86 -6.21 4.91 9.37
N GLY A 87 -6.43 3.82 8.62
CA GLY A 87 -5.38 2.94 8.13
C GLY A 87 -4.33 3.70 7.32
N ARG A 88 -4.77 4.60 6.41
CA ARG A 88 -3.87 5.44 5.61
C ARG A 88 -3.07 6.40 6.50
N GLN A 89 -3.69 7.02 7.51
CA GLN A 89 -2.99 7.91 8.45
C GLN A 89 -1.95 7.17 9.30
N ILE A 90 -2.22 5.94 9.74
CA ILE A 90 -1.25 5.13 10.50
C ILE A 90 -0.03 4.80 9.65
N VAL A 91 -0.23 4.37 8.40
CA VAL A 91 0.86 4.08 7.46
C VAL A 91 1.66 5.35 7.15
N ARG A 92 0.96 6.46 6.87
CA ARG A 92 1.61 7.75 6.60
C ARG A 92 2.43 8.23 7.78
N GLY A 93 1.86 8.25 8.98
CA GLY A 93 2.57 8.65 10.20
C GLY A 93 3.84 7.84 10.42
N HIS A 94 3.82 6.52 10.15
CA HIS A 94 5.04 5.70 10.21
C HIS A 94 6.09 6.14 9.18
N LEU A 95 5.68 6.44 7.95
CA LEU A 95 6.56 6.81 6.84
C LEU A 95 7.10 8.25 6.95
N ASP A 96 6.38 9.14 7.63
CA ASP A 96 6.84 10.51 7.88
C ASP A 96 8.10 10.54 8.78
N PHE A 97 8.25 9.56 9.68
CA PHE A 97 9.41 9.46 10.59
C PHE A 97 10.47 8.45 10.15
N ASN A 98 10.20 7.60 9.16
CA ASN A 98 11.11 6.53 8.74
C ASN A 98 11.41 6.61 7.24
N LYS A 99 12.70 6.64 6.89
CA LYS A 99 13.11 6.43 5.49
C LYS A 99 12.56 5.10 4.98
N TRP A 100 12.23 5.05 3.70
CA TRP A 100 11.64 3.86 3.07
C TRP A 100 12.47 2.58 3.27
N GLU A 101 13.80 2.67 3.21
CA GLU A 101 14.70 1.53 3.47
C GLU A 101 14.67 1.02 4.93
N HIS A 102 14.17 1.83 5.86
CA HIS A 102 14.10 1.54 7.30
C HIS A 102 12.67 1.42 7.82
N SER A 103 11.66 1.63 6.98
CA SER A 103 10.26 1.54 7.38
C SER A 103 9.81 0.10 7.55
N ALA A 104 8.67 -0.10 8.23
CA ALA A 104 8.04 -1.41 8.37
C ALA A 104 7.46 -1.90 7.03
N TYR A 105 7.15 -0.97 6.13
CA TYR A 105 6.42 -1.26 4.91
C TYR A 105 7.35 -1.47 3.72
N ASN A 106 6.87 -2.25 2.76
CA ASN A 106 7.45 -2.32 1.43
C ASN A 106 6.30 -2.39 0.40
N GLU A 107 6.63 -2.25 -0.88
CA GLU A 107 5.62 -2.24 -1.93
C GLU A 107 4.84 -3.55 -2.02
N SER A 108 5.48 -4.70 -1.77
CA SER A 108 4.83 -6.02 -1.83
C SER A 108 3.69 -6.10 -0.81
N LEU A 109 3.95 -5.69 0.43
CA LEU A 109 2.97 -5.77 1.51
C LEU A 109 1.74 -4.91 1.24
N LEU A 110 1.97 -3.69 0.74
CA LEU A 110 0.89 -2.75 0.41
C LEU A 110 0.15 -3.12 -0.90
N LYS A 111 0.77 -3.90 -1.78
CA LYS A 111 0.12 -4.49 -2.96
C LYS A 111 -0.73 -5.72 -2.62
N SER A 112 -0.55 -6.33 -1.45
CA SER A 112 -1.44 -7.41 -1.00
C SER A 112 -2.88 -6.93 -0.94
N LYS A 113 -3.81 -7.74 -1.42
CA LYS A 113 -5.24 -7.47 -1.23
C LYS A 113 -5.72 -7.89 0.16
N ARG A 114 -5.04 -8.80 0.87
CA ARG A 114 -5.63 -9.43 2.07
C ARG A 114 -6.02 -8.41 3.14
N HIS A 115 -5.24 -7.35 3.30
CA HIS A 115 -5.47 -6.30 4.27
C HIS A 115 -6.54 -5.27 3.84
N THR A 116 -7.07 -5.32 2.60
CA THR A 116 -8.02 -4.32 2.12
C THR A 116 -9.41 -4.54 2.70
N ILE A 117 -10.15 -3.46 2.95
CA ILE A 117 -11.52 -3.51 3.50
C ILE A 117 -12.42 -4.38 2.62
N GLY A 118 -13.26 -5.18 3.27
CA GLY A 118 -14.20 -6.10 2.64
C GLY A 118 -13.56 -7.39 2.12
N ASN A 119 -12.23 -7.52 2.17
CA ASN A 119 -11.60 -8.76 1.73
C ASN A 119 -11.74 -9.88 2.77
N THR A 120 -12.04 -11.07 2.27
CA THR A 120 -12.26 -12.30 3.05
C THR A 120 -11.55 -13.48 2.38
N PRO A 121 -10.98 -14.44 3.14
CA PRO A 121 -10.40 -15.63 2.55
C PRO A 121 -11.45 -16.46 1.79
N ARG A 122 -11.05 -17.05 0.67
CA ARG A 122 -11.95 -17.85 -0.17
C ARG A 122 -12.14 -19.25 0.39
N GLY A 123 -13.29 -19.86 0.11
CA GLY A 123 -13.57 -21.26 0.44
C GLY A 123 -13.90 -21.51 1.92
N LEU A 124 -14.24 -20.47 2.67
CA LEU A 124 -14.68 -20.56 4.07
C LEU A 124 -16.20 -20.71 4.16
N ASP A 125 -16.66 -21.32 5.26
CA ASP A 125 -18.07 -21.24 5.66
C ASP A 125 -18.47 -19.77 5.90
N GLN A 126 -19.75 -19.46 5.70
CA GLN A 126 -20.29 -18.10 5.86
C GLN A 126 -19.95 -17.47 7.21
N HIS A 127 -19.96 -18.26 8.30
CA HIS A 127 -19.63 -17.75 9.64
C HIS A 127 -18.18 -17.28 9.71
N PHE A 128 -17.23 -18.10 9.23
CA PHE A 128 -15.82 -17.75 9.19
C PHE A 128 -15.53 -16.64 8.17
N ALA A 129 -16.29 -16.57 7.07
CA ALA A 129 -16.15 -15.51 6.09
C ALA A 129 -16.47 -14.14 6.69
N VAL A 130 -17.55 -14.04 7.49
CA VAL A 130 -17.90 -12.80 8.20
C VAL A 130 -16.83 -12.46 9.24
N LEU A 131 -16.43 -13.45 10.06
CA LEU A 131 -15.42 -13.28 11.11
C LEU A 131 -14.06 -12.80 10.58
N LEU A 132 -13.65 -13.27 9.40
CA LEU A 132 -12.36 -12.98 8.77
C LEU A 132 -12.44 -11.85 7.73
N THR A 133 -13.60 -11.22 7.52
CA THR A 133 -13.72 -10.07 6.63
C THR A 133 -13.05 -8.85 7.25
N VAL A 134 -12.17 -8.19 6.50
CA VAL A 134 -11.51 -6.98 6.99
C VAL A 134 -12.50 -5.83 7.08
N THR A 135 -12.70 -5.32 8.28
CA THR A 135 -13.41 -4.06 8.56
C THR A 135 -12.44 -2.88 8.64
N SER A 136 -12.95 -1.65 8.56
CA SER A 136 -12.13 -0.44 8.72
C SER A 136 -11.37 -0.41 10.06
N GLU A 137 -12.03 -0.83 11.13
CA GLU A 137 -11.50 -0.81 12.50
C GLU A 137 -10.44 -1.91 12.72
N SER A 138 -10.71 -3.13 12.27
CA SER A 138 -9.77 -4.24 12.36
C SER A 138 -8.52 -3.99 11.49
N GLN A 139 -8.68 -3.34 10.33
CA GLN A 139 -7.56 -2.91 9.49
C GLN A 139 -6.66 -1.90 10.22
N ALA A 140 -7.25 -0.86 10.83
CA ALA A 140 -6.48 0.09 11.63
C ALA A 140 -5.75 -0.60 12.78
N TRP A 141 -6.40 -1.56 13.44
CA TRP A 141 -5.79 -2.34 14.52
C TRP A 141 -4.62 -3.19 14.03
N PHE A 142 -4.76 -3.81 12.86
CA PHE A 142 -3.69 -4.57 12.20
C PHE A 142 -2.48 -3.68 11.93
N PHE A 143 -2.65 -2.49 11.36
CA PHE A 143 -1.53 -1.58 11.10
C PHE A 143 -0.85 -1.09 12.38
N LYS A 144 -1.61 -0.77 13.43
CA LYS A 144 -1.06 -0.41 14.75
C LYS A 144 -0.24 -1.57 15.33
N ARG A 145 -0.75 -2.79 15.26
CA ARG A 145 -0.06 -4.00 15.72
C ARG A 145 1.22 -4.26 14.92
N TYR A 146 1.18 -4.12 13.60
CA TYR A 146 2.35 -4.30 12.75
C TYR A 146 3.45 -3.27 13.04
N ASN A 147 3.10 -1.99 13.16
CA ASN A 147 4.06 -0.94 13.53
C ASN A 147 4.69 -1.20 14.90
N SER A 148 3.91 -1.70 15.86
CA SER A 148 4.39 -2.05 17.21
C SER A 148 5.36 -3.25 17.18
N TYR A 149 5.02 -4.29 16.40
CA TYR A 149 5.90 -5.44 16.15
C TYR A 149 7.22 -4.98 15.52
N PHE A 150 7.15 -4.19 14.45
CA PHE A 150 8.33 -3.74 13.72
C PHE A 150 9.20 -2.84 14.60
N ALA A 151 8.62 -1.88 15.33
CA ALA A 151 9.35 -1.01 16.23
C ALA A 151 10.10 -1.81 17.32
N THR A 152 9.44 -2.80 17.92
CA THR A 152 10.05 -3.67 18.93
C THR A 152 11.20 -4.49 18.37
N SER A 153 11.01 -5.08 17.19
CA SER A 153 12.03 -5.88 16.50
C SER A 153 13.19 -5.01 16.00
N ALA A 154 12.90 -3.79 15.56
CA ALA A 154 13.88 -2.84 15.03
C ALA A 154 14.78 -2.24 16.12
N LYS A 155 14.33 -2.15 17.38
CA LYS A 155 15.16 -1.67 18.51
C LYS A 155 16.45 -2.47 18.68
N LYS A 156 16.39 -3.79 18.43
CA LYS A 156 17.54 -4.70 18.56
C LYS A 156 18.28 -4.94 17.23
N THR A 157 17.88 -4.27 16.16
CA THR A 157 18.36 -4.54 14.80
C THR A 157 19.06 -3.31 14.22
N LYS A 158 20.28 -3.51 13.69
CA LYS A 158 21.03 -2.46 12.98
C LYS A 158 20.18 -1.88 11.84
N PRO A 159 20.18 -0.55 11.59
CA PRO A 159 19.35 0.07 10.56
C PRO A 159 19.43 -0.59 9.17
N SER A 160 20.63 -0.99 8.74
CA SER A 160 20.87 -1.68 7.46
C SER A 160 20.25 -3.08 7.37
N LEU A 161 19.91 -3.70 8.49
CA LEU A 161 19.29 -5.04 8.56
C LEU A 161 17.79 -4.98 8.82
N ARG A 162 17.20 -3.80 9.06
CA ARG A 162 15.78 -3.65 9.39
C ARG A 162 14.84 -4.08 8.26
N SER A 163 15.30 -4.04 7.02
CA SER A 163 14.53 -4.58 5.88
C SER A 163 14.31 -6.09 5.98
N ARG A 164 15.20 -6.83 6.67
CA ARG A 164 15.13 -8.30 6.82
C ARG A 164 14.15 -8.80 7.87
N ILE A 165 13.71 -7.92 8.78
CA ILE A 165 12.76 -8.26 9.85
C ILE A 165 11.31 -7.91 9.47
N ARG A 166 11.10 -7.33 8.28
CA ARG A 166 9.76 -7.12 7.70
C ARG A 166 9.11 -8.48 7.47
N TRP A 167 7.79 -8.53 7.60
CA TRP A 167 7.07 -9.71 7.17
C TRP A 167 7.22 -9.90 5.66
N ASN A 168 7.28 -11.17 5.25
CA ASN A 168 7.01 -11.52 3.85
C ASN A 168 5.49 -11.51 3.61
N GLN A 169 5.09 -11.77 2.37
CA GLN A 169 3.68 -11.76 1.98
C GLN A 169 2.82 -12.79 2.75
N SER A 170 3.35 -14.00 2.97
CA SER A 170 2.63 -15.06 3.68
C SER A 170 2.41 -14.70 5.16
N ASP A 171 3.44 -14.20 5.84
CA ASP A 171 3.34 -13.81 7.24
C ASP A 171 2.41 -12.61 7.41
N TRP A 172 2.45 -11.66 6.47
CA TRP A 172 1.52 -10.54 6.43
C TRP A 172 0.06 -10.99 6.36
N ASP A 173 -0.26 -11.86 5.41
CA ASP A 173 -1.64 -12.32 5.20
C ASP A 173 -2.15 -13.11 6.41
N LYS A 174 -1.32 -14.01 6.98
CA LYS A 174 -1.64 -14.72 8.23
C LYS A 174 -1.88 -13.76 9.39
N HIS A 175 -1.07 -12.71 9.53
CA HIS A 175 -1.26 -11.74 10.60
C HIS A 175 -2.48 -10.84 10.40
N VAL A 176 -2.94 -10.62 9.17
CA VAL A 176 -4.25 -10.03 8.91
C VAL A 176 -5.32 -10.95 9.49
N ASP A 177 -5.32 -12.25 9.14
CA ASP A 177 -6.31 -13.22 9.65
C ASP A 177 -6.33 -13.29 11.17
N HIS A 178 -5.15 -13.42 11.80
CA HIS A 178 -5.02 -13.41 13.26
C HIS A 178 -5.55 -12.14 13.91
N THR A 179 -5.43 -10.99 13.22
CA THR A 179 -5.96 -9.74 13.74
C THR A 179 -7.48 -9.69 13.64
N GLN A 180 -8.07 -10.23 12.57
CA GLN A 180 -9.52 -10.35 12.44
C GLN A 180 -10.11 -11.22 13.57
N LEU A 181 -9.52 -12.40 13.81
CA LEU A 181 -9.93 -13.28 14.92
C LEU A 181 -9.82 -12.59 16.28
N ALA A 182 -8.67 -11.95 16.55
CA ALA A 182 -8.49 -11.22 17.80
C ALA A 182 -9.52 -10.09 17.96
N TYR A 183 -9.95 -9.48 16.85
CA TYR A 183 -10.83 -8.32 16.84
C TYR A 183 -12.26 -8.74 17.14
N ALA A 184 -12.73 -9.79 16.48
CA ALA A 184 -14.01 -10.40 16.76
C ALA A 184 -14.11 -10.84 18.23
N ASN A 185 -13.07 -11.50 18.76
CA ASN A 185 -13.04 -11.90 20.17
C ASN A 185 -13.12 -10.70 21.12
N ALA A 186 -12.37 -9.63 20.85
CA ALA A 186 -12.41 -8.41 21.66
C ALA A 186 -13.79 -7.69 21.62
N LYS A 187 -14.58 -7.91 20.56
CA LYS A 187 -15.94 -7.40 20.40
C LYS A 187 -17.02 -8.35 20.91
N GLY A 188 -16.68 -9.54 21.39
CA GLY A 188 -17.65 -10.56 21.82
C GLY A 188 -18.43 -11.18 20.66
N GLN A 189 -17.83 -11.28 19.48
CA GLN A 189 -18.42 -11.82 18.25
C GLN A 189 -17.92 -13.24 17.90
N GLY A 190 -17.17 -13.87 18.81
CA GLY A 190 -16.54 -15.19 18.63
C GLY A 190 -17.27 -16.33 19.32
#